data_AF-A0A0W8DBW0-F1
#
_entry.id   AF-A0A0W8DBW0-F1
#
_cell.length_a   1.000
_cell.length_b   1.000
_cell.length_c   1.000
_cell.angle_alpha   90.00
_cell.angle_beta   90.00
_cell.angle_gamma   90.00
#
_symmetry.space_group_name_H-M   'P 1'
#
loop_
_entity.id
_entity.type
_entity.pdbx_description
1 polymer ?
#
loop_
_entity_poly.entity_id
_entity_poly.type
_entity_poly.pdbx_seq_one_letter_code
_entity_poly.pdbx_strand_id
1 'polypeptide(L)'
;MDDHHDLPTIELPEHDRVDGERLGRALAHVSAQTNSIPEHQAELQHRQSRHEEEQQRFVEQRVAAARGEAEARCNALVFAIQQTYGDPLALEHRVDACIQDVFQQLQHGAQQQARAFAEAQIADQFALSQLVERRMHAAVLDMEQEINLRVEKHLQDLCRNIADYAKDQLELAVQRTDDNTRTLMNDELQDQQNMQQASIARSLLSWFEASFTNTTAQ
;
A
#
# COMPACT_ATOMS: atom_id res chain seq x y z
N MET A 1 -40.76 -149.47 33.56
CA MET A 1 -41.53 -148.63 34.49
C MET A 1 -41.20 -147.21 34.10
N ASP A 2 -41.91 -146.75 33.08
CA ASP A 2 -41.85 -145.39 32.54
C ASP A 2 -42.84 -144.55 33.33
N ASP A 3 -42.42 -143.38 33.81
CA ASP A 3 -43.33 -142.35 34.31
C ASP A 3 -42.76 -140.99 33.90
N HIS A 4 -43.20 -140.52 32.74
CA HIS A 4 -42.98 -139.15 32.28
C HIS A 4 -44.25 -138.36 32.62
N HIS A 5 -44.14 -137.43 33.57
CA HIS A 5 -45.22 -136.51 33.92
C HIS A 5 -45.40 -135.44 32.83
N ASP A 6 -46.53 -135.51 32.13
CA ASP A 6 -47.06 -134.45 31.28
C ASP A 6 -47.71 -133.35 32.14
N LEU A 7 -47.22 -132.11 32.00
CA LEU A 7 -47.85 -130.92 32.58
C LEU A 7 -49.05 -130.48 31.73
N PRO A 8 -50.16 -130.05 32.37
CA PRO A 8 -51.40 -129.71 31.69
C PRO A 8 -51.32 -128.34 31.00
N THR A 9 -51.63 -128.32 29.70
CA THR A 9 -51.87 -127.12 28.92
C THR A 9 -53.11 -126.39 29.43
N ILE A 10 -52.95 -125.17 29.92
CA ILE A 10 -54.05 -124.31 30.37
C ILE A 10 -54.75 -123.71 29.13
N GLU A 11 -56.02 -124.06 28.90
CA GLU A 11 -56.84 -123.44 27.85
C GLU A 11 -57.42 -122.09 28.33
N LEU A 12 -57.24 -121.04 27.52
CA LEU A 12 -57.79 -119.69 27.75
C LEU A 12 -59.32 -119.63 27.52
N PRO A 13 -60.06 -118.78 28.28
CA PRO A 13 -61.51 -118.59 28.13
C PRO A 13 -61.95 -118.20 26.72
N GLU A 14 -63.11 -118.69 26.26
CA GLU A 14 -63.61 -118.52 24.89
C GLU A 14 -63.80 -117.06 24.46
N HIS A 15 -64.01 -116.14 25.40
CA HIS A 15 -64.21 -114.73 25.10
C HIS A 15 -62.90 -114.00 24.71
N ASP A 16 -61.74 -114.59 25.02
CA ASP A 16 -60.40 -114.13 24.65
C ASP A 16 -59.80 -114.93 23.46
N ARG A 17 -60.55 -115.90 22.91
CA ARG A 17 -60.15 -116.66 21.72
C ARG A 17 -60.35 -115.79 20.47
N VAL A 18 -59.25 -115.28 19.92
CA VAL A 18 -59.24 -114.59 18.63
C VAL A 18 -59.41 -115.63 17.51
N ASP A 19 -60.54 -115.61 16.81
CA ASP A 19 -60.70 -116.42 15.60
C ASP A 19 -59.79 -115.89 14.46
N GLY A 20 -59.37 -116.78 13.56
CA GLY A 20 -58.46 -116.43 12.46
C GLY A 20 -59.04 -115.41 11.48
N GLU A 21 -60.36 -115.26 11.41
CA GLU A 21 -61.05 -114.31 10.52
C GLU A 21 -61.00 -112.87 11.06
N ARG A 22 -61.17 -112.69 12.37
CA ARG A 22 -61.00 -111.42 13.08
C ARG A 22 -59.54 -110.98 13.04
N LEU A 23 -58.59 -111.89 13.21
CA LEU A 23 -57.17 -111.60 13.05
C LEU A 23 -56.85 -111.19 11.61
N GLY A 24 -57.34 -111.94 10.61
CA GLY A 24 -57.14 -111.62 9.19
C GLY A 24 -57.71 -110.27 8.79
N ARG A 25 -58.92 -109.92 9.27
CA ARG A 25 -59.53 -108.59 9.04
C ARG A 25 -58.74 -107.47 9.70
N ALA A 26 -58.27 -107.66 10.93
CA ALA A 26 -57.43 -106.68 11.62
C ALA A 26 -56.09 -106.47 10.88
N LEU A 27 -55.44 -107.54 10.42
CA LEU A 27 -54.20 -107.46 9.64
C LEU A 27 -54.41 -106.79 8.28
N ALA A 28 -55.51 -107.07 7.58
CA ALA A 28 -55.86 -106.40 6.34
C ALA A 28 -56.11 -104.89 6.54
N HIS A 29 -56.80 -104.52 7.62
CA HIS A 29 -57.02 -103.12 7.98
C HIS A 29 -55.70 -102.41 8.33
N VAL A 30 -54.85 -103.02 9.16
CA VAL A 30 -53.53 -102.46 9.51
C VAL A 30 -52.63 -102.38 8.29
N SER A 31 -52.67 -103.37 7.38
CA SER A 31 -51.88 -103.34 6.14
C SER A 31 -52.36 -102.25 5.19
N ALA A 32 -53.69 -102.08 5.04
CA ALA A 32 -54.26 -100.99 4.25
C ALA A 32 -53.89 -99.61 4.82
N GLN A 33 -53.95 -99.46 6.14
CA GLN A 33 -53.54 -98.24 6.82
C GLN A 33 -52.03 -97.99 6.66
N THR A 34 -51.19 -99.02 6.84
CA THR A 34 -49.73 -98.92 6.69
C THR A 34 -49.33 -98.54 5.27
N ASN A 35 -50.02 -99.07 4.26
CA ASN A 35 -49.80 -98.74 2.86
C ASN A 35 -50.18 -97.29 2.51
N SER A 36 -51.08 -96.65 3.29
CA SER A 36 -51.47 -95.24 3.09
C SER A 36 -50.54 -94.21 3.75
N ILE A 37 -49.66 -94.63 4.67
CA ILE A 37 -48.74 -93.74 5.39
C ILE A 37 -47.77 -93.00 4.45
N PRO A 38 -47.11 -93.65 3.47
CA PRO A 38 -46.18 -92.96 2.56
C PRO A 38 -46.86 -91.87 1.74
N GLU A 39 -48.11 -92.08 1.32
CA GLU A 39 -48.89 -91.09 0.57
C GLU A 39 -49.19 -89.86 1.42
N HIS A 40 -49.63 -90.06 2.67
CA HIS A 40 -49.86 -88.96 3.60
C HIS A 40 -48.56 -88.21 3.92
N GLN A 41 -47.44 -88.92 4.04
CA GLN A 41 -46.14 -88.31 4.27
C GLN A 41 -45.66 -87.47 3.07
N ALA A 42 -45.85 -87.97 1.84
CA ALA A 42 -45.55 -87.23 0.62
C ALA A 42 -46.43 -85.98 0.49
N GLU A 43 -47.71 -86.07 0.85
CA GLU A 43 -48.62 -84.93 0.83
C GLU A 43 -48.22 -83.85 1.85
N LEU A 44 -47.85 -84.26 3.07
CA LEU A 44 -47.36 -83.33 4.10
C LEU A 44 -46.08 -82.63 3.64
N GLN A 45 -45.13 -83.35 3.06
CA GLN A 45 -43.90 -82.76 2.49
C GLN A 45 -44.22 -81.76 1.38
N HIS A 46 -45.12 -82.11 0.46
CA HIS A 46 -45.52 -81.21 -0.61
C HIS A 46 -46.19 -79.93 -0.09
N ARG A 47 -47.07 -80.05 0.91
CA ARG A 47 -47.69 -78.88 1.57
C ARG A 47 -46.66 -78.02 2.28
N GLN A 48 -45.67 -78.64 2.94
CA GLN A 48 -44.60 -77.91 3.63
C GLN A 48 -43.73 -77.13 2.63
N SER A 49 -43.26 -77.77 1.55
CA SER A 49 -42.47 -77.09 0.52
C SER A 49 -43.23 -75.92 -0.11
N ARG A 50 -44.54 -76.08 -0.39
CA ARG A 50 -45.35 -74.99 -0.91
C ARG A 50 -45.44 -73.82 0.07
N HIS A 51 -45.62 -74.09 1.36
CA HIS A 51 -45.70 -73.04 2.38
C HIS A 51 -44.37 -72.27 2.52
N GLU A 52 -43.24 -72.97 2.46
CA GLU A 52 -41.90 -72.36 2.49
C GLU A 52 -41.69 -71.44 1.27
N GLU A 53 -42.08 -71.90 0.06
CA GLU A 53 -42.01 -71.07 -1.14
C GLU A 53 -42.89 -69.82 -1.05
N GLU A 54 -44.12 -69.96 -0.54
CA GLU A 54 -45.05 -68.84 -0.38
C GLU A 54 -44.53 -67.82 0.66
N GLN A 55 -43.98 -68.29 1.79
CA GLN A 55 -43.34 -67.42 2.77
C GLN A 55 -42.15 -66.69 2.17
N GLN A 56 -41.29 -67.40 1.43
CA GLN A 56 -40.12 -66.80 0.80
C GLN A 56 -40.54 -65.68 -0.17
N ARG A 57 -41.53 -65.94 -1.04
CA ARG A 57 -42.05 -64.92 -1.97
C ARG A 57 -42.64 -63.73 -1.23
N PHE A 58 -43.39 -63.96 -0.15
CA PHE A 58 -43.94 -62.88 0.67
C PHE A 58 -42.84 -62.00 1.28
N VAL A 59 -41.80 -62.62 1.86
CA VAL A 59 -40.66 -61.90 2.44
C VAL A 59 -39.92 -61.11 1.37
N GLU A 60 -39.61 -61.72 0.23
CA GLU A 60 -38.93 -61.05 -0.88
C GLU A 60 -39.71 -59.83 -1.38
N GLN A 61 -41.03 -59.98 -1.56
CA GLN A 61 -41.89 -58.87 -2.00
C GLN A 61 -41.93 -57.74 -0.97
N ARG A 62 -42.02 -58.08 0.32
CA ARG A 62 -42.01 -57.10 1.42
C ARG A 62 -40.68 -56.36 1.53
N VAL A 63 -39.56 -57.06 1.36
CA VAL A 63 -38.22 -56.47 1.36
C VAL A 63 -38.02 -55.57 0.15
N ALA A 64 -38.45 -56.00 -1.04
CA ALA A 64 -38.38 -55.20 -2.25
C ALA A 64 -39.20 -53.90 -2.12
N ALA A 65 -40.43 -54.00 -1.59
CA ALA A 65 -41.28 -52.83 -1.35
C ALA A 65 -40.64 -51.86 -0.33
N ALA A 66 -40.10 -52.37 0.77
CA ALA A 66 -39.43 -51.55 1.77
C ALA A 66 -38.18 -50.85 1.21
N ARG A 67 -37.41 -51.53 0.35
CA ARG A 67 -36.26 -50.93 -0.35
C ARG A 67 -36.70 -49.81 -1.29
N GLY A 68 -37.72 -50.05 -2.12
CA GLY A 68 -38.25 -49.03 -3.02
C GLY A 68 -38.77 -47.80 -2.28
N GLU A 69 -39.46 -47.99 -1.16
CA GLU A 69 -39.92 -46.88 -0.32
C GLU A 69 -38.74 -46.11 0.31
N ALA A 70 -37.74 -46.81 0.84
CA ALA A 70 -36.56 -46.17 1.42
C ALA A 70 -35.79 -45.36 0.37
N GLU A 71 -35.62 -45.90 -0.84
CA GLU A 71 -34.93 -45.23 -1.94
C GLU A 71 -35.71 -44.00 -2.41
N ALA A 72 -37.04 -44.09 -2.54
CA ALA A 72 -37.88 -42.95 -2.86
C ALA A 72 -37.77 -41.82 -1.81
N ARG A 73 -37.76 -42.19 -0.51
CA ARG A 73 -37.58 -41.21 0.59
C ARG A 73 -36.19 -40.58 0.57
N CYS A 74 -35.14 -41.37 0.34
CA CYS A 74 -33.77 -40.85 0.21
C CYS A 74 -33.66 -39.86 -0.96
N ASN A 75 -34.22 -40.20 -2.12
CA ASN A 75 -34.22 -39.31 -3.28
C ASN A 75 -34.98 -38.01 -3.02
N ALA A 76 -36.14 -38.09 -2.36
CA ALA A 76 -36.92 -36.91 -1.96
C ALA A 76 -36.14 -36.01 -0.97
N LEU A 77 -35.42 -36.61 -0.01
CA LEU A 77 -34.56 -35.89 0.92
C LEU A 77 -33.40 -35.19 0.21
N VAL A 78 -32.70 -35.87 -0.70
CA VAL A 78 -31.62 -35.26 -1.50
C VAL A 78 -32.14 -34.08 -2.29
N PHE A 79 -33.30 -34.23 -2.95
CA PHE A 79 -33.92 -33.13 -3.71
C PHE A 79 -34.30 -31.95 -2.81
N ALA A 80 -34.89 -32.21 -1.63
CA ALA A 80 -35.23 -31.16 -0.67
C ALA A 80 -34.00 -30.40 -0.14
N ILE A 81 -32.89 -31.12 0.11
CA ILE A 81 -31.62 -30.51 0.52
C ILE A 81 -31.08 -29.60 -0.58
N GLN A 82 -31.05 -30.08 -1.83
CA GLN A 82 -30.61 -29.28 -2.97
C GLN A 82 -31.50 -28.05 -3.20
N GLN A 83 -32.82 -28.15 -3.03
CA GLN A 83 -33.72 -27.00 -3.11
C GLN A 83 -33.49 -25.97 -2.00
N THR A 84 -33.21 -26.45 -0.78
CA THR A 84 -33.07 -25.57 0.38
C THR A 84 -31.74 -24.82 0.37
N TYR A 85 -30.66 -25.51 0.04
CA TYR A 85 -29.30 -24.97 0.15
C TYR A 85 -28.68 -24.61 -1.19
N GLY A 86 -29.34 -24.95 -2.31
CA GLY A 86 -28.75 -24.82 -3.64
C GLY A 86 -27.58 -25.79 -3.83
N ASP A 87 -26.78 -25.52 -4.87
CA ASP A 87 -25.49 -26.17 -5.05
C ASP A 87 -24.46 -25.57 -4.08
N PRO A 88 -23.92 -26.36 -3.12
CA PRO A 88 -22.92 -25.88 -2.18
C PRO A 88 -21.67 -25.29 -2.87
N LEU A 89 -21.27 -25.86 -4.02
CA LEU A 89 -20.14 -25.34 -4.80
C LEU A 89 -20.44 -23.96 -5.39
N ALA A 90 -21.68 -23.72 -5.82
CA ALA A 90 -22.08 -22.41 -6.31
C ALA A 90 -22.07 -21.35 -5.19
N LEU A 91 -22.40 -21.74 -3.95
CA LEU A 91 -22.28 -20.85 -2.79
C LEU A 91 -20.81 -20.53 -2.48
N GLU A 92 -19.95 -21.54 -2.45
CA GLU A 92 -18.51 -21.39 -2.21
C GLU A 92 -17.88 -20.44 -3.24
N HIS A 93 -18.12 -20.67 -4.54
CA HIS A 93 -17.63 -19.79 -5.60
C HIS A 93 -18.15 -18.36 -5.49
N ARG A 94 -19.40 -18.16 -5.08
CA ARG A 94 -19.96 -16.81 -4.88
C ARG A 94 -19.32 -16.10 -3.71
N VAL A 95 -19.07 -16.81 -2.61
CA VAL A 95 -18.40 -16.27 -1.43
C VAL A 95 -16.96 -15.91 -1.78
N ASP A 96 -16.24 -16.79 -2.47
CA ASP A 96 -14.86 -16.52 -2.91
C ASP A 96 -14.80 -15.32 -3.84
N ALA A 97 -15.68 -15.24 -4.84
CA ALA A 97 -15.75 -14.09 -5.74
C ALA A 97 -16.05 -12.78 -4.98
N CYS A 98 -16.96 -12.82 -4.00
CA CYS A 98 -17.29 -11.68 -3.16
C CYS A 98 -16.09 -11.24 -2.31
N ILE A 99 -15.37 -12.19 -1.70
CA ILE A 99 -14.18 -11.91 -0.91
C ILE A 99 -13.10 -11.28 -1.80
N GLN A 100 -12.86 -11.85 -2.99
CA GLN A 100 -11.87 -11.35 -3.94
C GLN A 100 -12.18 -9.91 -4.37
N ASP A 101 -13.44 -9.60 -4.68
CA ASP A 101 -13.89 -8.26 -5.06
C ASP A 101 -13.68 -7.24 -3.93
N VAL A 102 -14.07 -7.60 -2.70
CA VAL A 102 -13.84 -6.76 -1.51
C VAL A 102 -12.35 -6.49 -1.30
N PHE A 103 -11.50 -7.52 -1.42
CA PHE A 103 -10.04 -7.33 -1.30
C PHE A 103 -9.49 -6.38 -2.37
N GLN A 104 -9.94 -6.51 -3.62
CA GLN A 104 -9.52 -5.61 -4.71
C GLN A 104 -9.96 -4.17 -4.44
N GLN A 105 -11.20 -3.96 -4.00
CA GLN A 105 -11.72 -2.63 -3.68
C GLN A 105 -10.94 -1.98 -2.54
N LEU A 106 -10.65 -2.73 -1.46
CA LEU A 106 -9.85 -2.24 -0.34
C LEU A 106 -8.42 -1.89 -0.77
N GLN A 107 -7.80 -2.74 -1.58
CA GLN A 107 -6.44 -2.49 -2.06
C GLN A 107 -6.38 -1.24 -2.97
N HIS A 108 -7.32 -1.11 -3.90
CA HIS A 108 -7.42 0.08 -4.74
C HIS A 108 -7.72 1.34 -3.93
N GLY A 109 -8.65 1.27 -2.97
CA GLY A 109 -8.96 2.39 -2.08
C GLY A 109 -7.75 2.84 -1.25
N ALA A 110 -7.04 1.89 -0.64
CA ALA A 110 -5.83 2.17 0.13
C ALA A 110 -4.72 2.79 -0.74
N GLN A 111 -4.52 2.27 -1.96
CA GLN A 111 -3.54 2.81 -2.89
C GLN A 111 -3.89 4.23 -3.36
N GLN A 112 -5.17 4.49 -3.68
CA GLN A 112 -5.64 5.83 -4.04
C GLN A 112 -5.46 6.81 -2.89
N GLN A 113 -5.77 6.40 -1.66
CA GLN A 113 -5.60 7.24 -0.48
C GLN A 113 -4.12 7.56 -0.21
N ALA A 114 -3.24 6.55 -0.29
CA ALA A 114 -1.80 6.74 -0.13
C ALA A 114 -1.25 7.69 -1.21
N ARG A 115 -1.72 7.54 -2.45
CA ARG A 115 -1.34 8.42 -3.55
C ARG A 115 -1.80 9.86 -3.32
N ALA A 116 -3.07 10.07 -2.97
CA ALA A 116 -3.61 11.39 -2.69
C ALA A 116 -2.86 12.08 -1.53
N PHE A 117 -2.52 11.33 -0.50
CA PHE A 117 -1.72 11.84 0.63
C PHE A 117 -0.30 12.26 0.20
N ALA A 118 0.37 11.44 -0.62
CA ALA A 118 1.69 11.78 -1.15
C ALA A 118 1.63 13.01 -2.07
N GLU A 119 0.63 13.09 -2.96
CA GLU A 119 0.43 14.23 -3.86
C GLU A 119 0.17 15.53 -3.09
N ALA A 120 -0.63 15.48 -2.01
CA ALA A 120 -0.86 16.63 -1.13
C ALA A 120 0.44 17.11 -0.45
N GLN A 121 1.26 16.19 0.08
CA GLN A 121 2.54 16.56 0.68
C GLN A 121 3.51 17.20 -0.33
N ILE A 122 3.58 16.67 -1.55
CA ILE A 122 4.41 17.25 -2.61
C ILE A 122 3.92 18.67 -2.95
N ALA A 123 2.61 18.87 -3.06
CA ALA A 123 2.03 20.19 -3.35
C ALA A 123 2.37 21.21 -2.24
N ASP A 124 2.24 20.81 -0.96
CA ASP A 124 2.59 21.66 0.18
C ASP A 124 4.09 22.00 0.20
N GLN A 125 4.96 21.01 -0.02
CA GLN A 125 6.41 21.22 -0.08
C GLN A 125 6.79 22.15 -1.24
N PHE A 126 6.12 22.02 -2.38
CA PHE A 126 6.33 22.88 -3.53
C PHE A 126 5.88 24.32 -3.24
N ALA A 127 4.73 24.51 -2.59
CA ALA A 127 4.24 25.83 -2.17
C ALA A 127 5.20 26.50 -1.17
N LEU A 128 5.72 25.74 -0.21
CA LEU A 128 6.74 26.23 0.73
C LEU A 128 8.03 26.63 0.03
N SER A 129 8.51 25.81 -0.91
CA SER A 129 9.70 26.11 -1.71
C SER A 129 9.53 27.40 -2.50
N GLN A 130 8.39 27.58 -3.18
CA GLN A 130 8.09 28.83 -3.89
C GLN A 130 8.02 30.05 -2.96
N LEU A 131 7.44 29.91 -1.77
CA LEU A 131 7.38 31.00 -0.79
C LEU A 131 8.79 31.44 -0.37
N VAL A 132 9.66 30.46 -0.07
CA VAL A 132 11.05 30.72 0.31
C VAL A 132 11.80 31.40 -0.83
N GLU A 133 11.64 30.92 -2.06
CA GLU A 133 12.26 31.51 -3.25
C GLU A 133 11.82 32.96 -3.44
N ARG A 134 10.52 33.25 -3.34
CA ARG A 134 9.98 34.63 -3.44
C ARG A 134 10.52 35.53 -2.32
N ARG A 135 10.59 35.03 -1.09
CA ARG A 135 11.15 35.78 0.05
C ARG A 135 12.64 36.07 -0.14
N MET A 136 13.39 35.08 -0.61
CA MET A 136 14.81 35.24 -0.90
C MET A 136 15.02 36.27 -2.01
N HIS A 137 14.23 36.19 -3.09
CA HIS A 137 14.29 37.19 -4.17
C HIS A 137 13.99 38.61 -3.68
N ALA A 138 12.96 38.78 -2.85
CA ALA A 138 12.64 40.09 -2.28
C ALA A 138 13.77 40.60 -1.37
N ALA A 139 14.34 39.76 -0.51
CA ALA A 139 15.44 40.13 0.36
C ALA A 139 16.71 40.52 -0.42
N VAL A 140 16.99 39.84 -1.54
CA VAL A 140 18.10 40.19 -2.43
C VAL A 140 17.87 41.57 -3.05
N LEU A 141 16.66 41.85 -3.55
CA LEU A 141 16.33 43.16 -4.13
C LEU A 141 16.44 44.29 -3.09
N ASP A 142 15.98 44.08 -1.86
CA ASP A 142 16.11 45.05 -0.77
C ASP A 142 17.60 45.33 -0.45
N MET A 143 18.42 44.28 -0.42
CA MET A 143 19.86 44.42 -0.20
C MET A 143 20.56 45.16 -1.35
N GLU A 144 20.19 44.86 -2.60
CA GLU A 144 20.71 45.58 -3.78
C GLU A 144 20.36 47.07 -3.72
N GLN A 145 19.14 47.42 -3.32
CA GLN A 145 18.74 48.83 -3.13
C GLN A 145 19.56 49.51 -2.03
N GLU A 146 19.76 48.85 -0.89
CA GLU A 146 20.56 49.39 0.21
C GLU A 146 22.03 49.61 -0.19
N ILE A 147 22.61 48.65 -0.93
CA ILE A 147 23.97 48.77 -1.47
C ILE A 147 24.04 49.94 -2.46
N ASN A 148 23.09 50.06 -3.38
CA ASN A 148 23.07 51.16 -4.35
C ASN A 148 23.00 52.52 -3.66
N LEU A 149 22.16 52.68 -2.63
CA LEU A 149 22.08 53.92 -1.83
C LEU A 149 23.40 54.23 -1.11
N ARG A 150 24.06 53.21 -0.53
CA ARG A 150 25.38 53.39 0.11
C ARG A 150 26.45 53.80 -0.90
N VAL A 151 26.48 53.16 -2.06
CA VAL A 151 27.44 53.46 -3.13
C VAL A 151 27.20 54.86 -3.67
N GLU A 152 25.95 55.26 -3.91
CA GLU A 152 25.60 56.59 -4.38
C GLU A 152 26.04 57.67 -3.37
N LYS A 153 25.74 57.48 -2.08
CA LYS A 153 26.23 58.37 -1.03
C LYS A 153 27.75 58.47 -1.01
N HIS A 154 28.45 57.34 -1.11
CA HIS A 154 29.91 57.32 -1.11
C HIS A 154 30.50 58.04 -2.32
N LEU A 155 29.89 57.89 -3.50
CA LEU A 155 30.29 58.62 -4.71
C LEU A 155 30.05 60.12 -4.57
N GLN A 156 28.92 60.54 -3.99
CA GLN A 156 28.66 61.95 -3.71
C GLN A 156 29.70 62.56 -2.75
N ASP A 157 30.01 61.84 -1.66
CA ASP A 157 31.04 62.25 -0.71
C ASP A 157 32.42 62.35 -1.39
N LEU A 158 32.76 61.40 -2.25
CA LEU A 158 34.02 61.40 -3.01
C LEU A 158 34.10 62.57 -4.01
N CYS A 159 33.03 62.82 -4.77
CA CYS A 159 32.94 63.97 -5.68
C CYS A 159 33.10 65.29 -4.92
N ARG A 160 32.47 65.42 -3.74
CA ARG A 160 32.61 66.59 -2.88
C ARG A 160 34.04 66.78 -2.40
N ASN A 161 34.69 65.72 -1.91
CA ASN A 161 36.08 65.77 -1.46
C ASN A 161 37.04 66.17 -2.60
N ILE A 162 36.80 65.69 -3.82
CA ILE A 162 37.57 66.09 -5.00
C ILE A 162 37.35 67.56 -5.34
N ALA A 163 36.11 68.05 -5.27
CA ALA A 163 35.78 69.44 -5.53
C ALA A 163 36.43 70.38 -4.50
N ASP A 164 36.37 70.02 -3.22
CA ASP A 164 37.01 70.75 -2.12
C ASP A 164 38.54 70.77 -2.31
N TYR A 165 39.15 69.62 -2.62
CA TYR A 165 40.59 69.55 -2.94
C TYR A 165 40.97 70.41 -4.16
N ALA A 166 40.19 70.36 -5.24
CA ALA A 166 40.44 71.16 -6.44
C ALA A 166 40.31 72.66 -6.16
N LYS A 167 39.34 73.05 -5.32
CA LYS A 167 39.17 74.42 -4.86
C LYS A 167 40.38 74.89 -4.05
N ASP A 168 40.83 74.09 -3.07
CA ASP A 168 42.01 74.39 -2.26
C ASP A 168 43.27 74.54 -3.14
N GLN A 169 43.44 73.66 -4.14
CA GLN A 169 44.56 73.77 -5.10
C GLN A 169 44.46 75.04 -5.96
N LEU A 170 43.26 75.44 -6.36
CA LEU A 170 43.04 76.67 -7.12
C LEU A 170 43.35 77.91 -6.27
N GLU A 171 42.90 77.95 -5.01
CA GLU A 171 43.21 79.04 -4.08
C GLU A 171 44.72 79.15 -3.86
N LEU A 172 45.43 78.03 -3.66
CA LEU A 172 46.89 78.01 -3.56
C LEU A 172 47.57 78.49 -4.86
N ALA A 173 47.05 78.14 -6.03
CA ALA A 173 47.61 78.57 -7.31
C ALA A 173 47.41 80.08 -7.54
N VAL A 174 46.23 80.61 -7.20
CA VAL A 174 45.96 82.06 -7.24
C VAL A 174 46.89 82.79 -6.28
N GLN A 175 47.00 82.32 -5.04
CA GLN A 175 47.87 82.94 -4.04
C GLN A 175 49.34 82.95 -4.48
N ARG A 176 49.85 81.84 -5.04
CA ARG A 176 51.20 81.83 -5.63
C ARG A 176 51.36 82.80 -6.79
N THR A 177 50.32 82.96 -7.61
CA THR A 177 50.36 83.90 -8.74
C THR A 177 50.39 85.34 -8.24
N ASP A 178 49.57 85.67 -7.24
CA ASP A 178 49.56 86.97 -6.57
C ASP A 178 50.91 87.27 -5.91
N ASP A 179 51.46 86.33 -5.13
CA ASP A 179 52.78 86.44 -4.51
C ASP A 179 53.90 86.64 -5.54
N ASN A 180 53.84 85.91 -6.67
CA ASN A 180 54.78 86.07 -7.78
C ASN A 180 54.64 87.45 -8.45
N THR A 181 53.42 87.93 -8.70
CA THR A 181 53.21 89.28 -9.26
C THR A 181 53.67 90.38 -8.31
N ARG A 182 53.49 90.19 -7.00
CA ARG A 182 53.98 91.13 -5.99
C ARG A 182 55.50 91.14 -5.91
N THR A 183 56.13 89.98 -6.02
CA THR A 183 57.59 89.85 -6.12
C THR A 183 58.11 90.57 -7.37
N LEU A 184 57.50 90.32 -8.54
CA LEU A 184 57.85 91.01 -9.79
C LEU A 184 57.69 92.53 -9.70
N MET A 185 56.58 93.04 -9.14
CA MET A 185 56.40 94.48 -8.93
C MET A 185 57.45 95.08 -8.00
N ASN A 186 57.83 94.37 -6.93
CA ASN A 186 58.90 94.81 -6.05
C ASN A 186 60.25 94.83 -6.76
N ASP A 187 60.57 93.82 -7.57
CA ASP A 187 61.80 93.75 -8.35
C ASP A 187 61.85 94.89 -9.39
N GLU A 188 60.76 95.15 -10.11
CA GLU A 188 60.66 96.29 -11.05
C GLU A 188 60.79 97.64 -10.33
N LEU A 189 60.19 97.81 -9.15
CA LEU A 189 60.28 99.04 -8.37
C LEU A 189 61.71 99.25 -7.84
N GLN A 190 62.37 98.16 -7.42
CA GLN A 190 63.78 98.17 -7.02
C GLN A 190 64.69 98.52 -8.20
N ASP A 191 64.44 97.98 -9.39
CA ASP A 191 65.18 98.31 -10.61
C ASP A 191 64.97 99.78 -11.02
N GLN A 192 63.74 100.30 -10.90
CA GLN A 192 63.48 101.74 -11.11
C GLN A 192 64.24 102.61 -10.11
N GLN A 193 64.27 102.23 -8.83
CA GLN A 193 65.04 102.94 -7.81
C GLN A 193 66.54 102.89 -8.09
N ASN A 194 67.08 101.72 -8.45
CA ASN A 194 68.47 101.56 -8.85
C ASN A 194 68.82 102.42 -10.07
N MET A 195 67.94 102.48 -11.08
CA MET A 195 68.12 103.37 -12.23
C MET A 195 68.08 104.86 -11.86
N GLN A 196 67.17 105.27 -10.97
CA GLN A 196 67.15 106.64 -10.45
C GLN A 196 68.43 106.96 -9.68
N GLN A 197 68.88 106.08 -8.77
CA GLN A 197 70.13 106.27 -8.05
C GLN A 197 71.33 106.33 -9.00
N ALA A 198 71.38 105.47 -10.03
CA ALA A 198 72.43 105.51 -11.05
C ALA A 198 72.38 106.79 -11.90
N SER A 199 71.19 107.34 -12.16
CA SER A 199 71.00 108.63 -12.83
C SER A 199 71.45 109.80 -11.95
N ILE A 200 71.11 109.78 -10.65
CA ILE A 200 71.59 110.76 -9.66
C ILE A 200 73.11 110.67 -9.53
N ALA A 201 73.67 109.47 -9.39
CA ALA A 201 75.11 109.26 -9.31
C ALA A 201 75.83 109.75 -10.57
N ARG A 202 75.30 109.47 -11.77
CA ARG A 202 75.84 110.02 -13.03
C ARG A 202 75.74 111.55 -13.09
N SER A 203 74.66 112.13 -12.60
CA SER A 203 74.48 113.60 -12.54
C SER A 203 75.46 114.23 -11.55
N LEU A 204 75.68 113.60 -10.38
CA LEU A 204 76.66 114.03 -9.40
C LEU A 204 78.10 113.87 -9.92
N LEU A 205 78.42 112.78 -10.61
CA LEU A 205 79.71 112.59 -11.26
C LEU A 205 79.94 113.63 -12.36
N SER A 206 78.94 113.91 -13.20
CA SER A 206 78.99 114.98 -14.19
C SER A 206 79.19 116.36 -13.54
N TRP A 207 78.53 116.63 -12.40
CA TRP A 207 78.74 117.86 -11.64
C TRP A 207 80.15 117.92 -11.04
N PHE A 208 80.66 116.80 -10.52
CA PHE A 208 82.01 116.70 -9.96
C PHE A 208 83.09 116.86 -11.05
N GLU A 209 82.92 116.23 -12.21
CA GLU A 209 83.78 116.41 -13.38
C GLU A 209 83.75 117.85 -13.89
N ALA A 210 82.57 118.47 -13.99
CA ALA A 210 82.43 119.88 -14.32
C ALA A 210 83.14 120.80 -13.30
N SER A 211 83.14 120.43 -12.01
CA SER A 211 83.83 121.16 -10.94
C SER A 211 85.35 121.06 -11.06
N PHE A 212 85.89 119.91 -11.50
CA PHE A 212 87.32 119.71 -11.72
C PHE A 212 87.83 120.38 -13.00
N THR A 213 87.01 120.47 -14.05
CA THR A 213 87.37 121.22 -15.26
C THR A 213 87.40 122.75 -15.05
N ASN A 214 86.73 123.25 -14.00
CA ASN A 214 86.71 124.69 -13.67
C ASN A 214 87.80 125.13 -12.67
N THR A 215 88.65 124.21 -12.19
CA THR A 215 89.73 124.53 -11.23
C THR A 215 91.15 124.39 -11.80
N THR A 216 91.29 124.20 -13.11
CA THR A 216 92.58 124.28 -13.85
C THR A 216 92.64 125.43 -14.85
N ALA A 217 91.85 126.49 -14.61
CA ALA A 217 91.93 127.75 -15.34
C ALA A 217 91.86 128.95 -14.38
N GLN A 218 92.88 129.10 -13.52
CA GLN A 218 93.49 130.38 -13.12
C GLN A 218 94.71 130.13 -12.26
#